data_AF-A0A2V5NMQ8-F1
#
_entry.id   AF-A0A2V5NMQ8-F1
#
_cell.length_a   1.000
_cell.length_b   1.000
_cell.length_c   1.000
_cell.angle_alpha   90.00
_cell.angle_beta   90.00
_cell.angle_gamma   90.00
#
_symmetry.space_group_name_H-M   'P 1'
#
loop_
_entity.id
_entity.type
_entity.pdbx_description
1 polymer ?
#
loop_
_entity_poly.entity_id
_entity_poly.type
_entity_poly.pdbx_seq_one_letter_code
_entity_poly.pdbx_strand_id
1 'polypeptide(L)'
;MKKITYLLSRGLMALLAAHLIGTAQASSHQDAPLIIRDPSANTTDVYAFVQNENGTKSLVTALGVYPHEEPGIGPNKYNFDDNVLYQIHVATGNDVAAGRATVSYEFKFNTTFRNQNTILQSYLGVINDVGDANQNLVQTYTVTKVDHRHHDHRTLLGTGTVPPNNQGIATPFYNQGNDGNNPAKDGVATEAELDRYTTQTIKNLGGGYFSFAGQRDDGFYADINAIFDLLQLRSPGKDSQGGFNIHIMALVIPVSELGGDQQIVGVYATTSRRQMQILRDETTRLVRNGGPELHGPWVQVARQGNPLFNEGLVAIADKDRYSRTSPESDNELFRGYAMTPELAHLINVIIFNGQLPDVETGRTDIAGIFIPDLIKVDLSTDPCRLAGNGTQQGPNPDDPGFSRLGIFGDDTLISQIQPGFGNGVIPGGWPNGRRFGDDVVDIAVTALISNLRVNPPIIRGPAGDNVDFNDVAYNKVFPYESTPQNGRNHSHP
;
A
#
# COMPACT_ATOMS: atom_id res chain seq x y z
N MET A 1 17.62 73.75 -19.18
CA MET A 1 18.15 72.94 -18.05
C MET A 1 17.01 72.56 -17.14
N LYS A 2 17.00 71.28 -16.71
CA LYS A 2 15.90 70.52 -16.10
C LYS A 2 15.48 70.98 -14.69
N LYS A 3 14.19 70.82 -14.41
CA LYS A 3 13.45 70.49 -13.15
C LYS A 3 12.03 71.07 -13.34
N ILE A 4 10.90 70.40 -13.17
CA ILE A 4 10.40 69.60 -12.04
C ILE A 4 9.24 68.73 -12.55
N THR A 5 9.20 67.44 -12.22
CA THR A 5 7.94 66.71 -11.93
C THR A 5 8.29 65.51 -11.06
N TYR A 6 7.76 65.46 -9.83
CA TYR A 6 7.83 64.30 -8.93
C TYR A 6 6.40 63.92 -8.59
N LEU A 7 5.92 62.83 -9.19
CA LEU A 7 4.80 62.03 -8.74
C LEU A 7 4.83 60.70 -9.51
N LEU A 8 4.55 59.62 -8.79
CA LEU A 8 4.34 58.23 -9.25
C LEU A 8 5.60 57.38 -9.51
N SER A 9 5.93 56.53 -8.53
CA SER A 9 6.28 55.10 -8.73
C SER A 9 6.68 54.44 -7.41
N ARG A 10 5.74 54.37 -6.45
CA ARG A 10 5.76 53.31 -5.44
C ARG A 10 4.88 52.18 -5.97
N GLY A 11 5.45 51.32 -6.80
CA GLY A 11 4.70 50.26 -7.47
C GLY A 11 5.50 49.60 -8.57
N LEU A 12 6.72 49.14 -8.27
CA LEU A 12 7.45 48.24 -9.17
C LEU A 12 8.57 47.49 -8.41
N MET A 13 8.23 46.85 -7.29
CA MET A 13 9.04 45.80 -6.65
C MET A 13 8.12 44.75 -6.02
N ALA A 14 7.16 44.28 -6.82
CA ALA A 14 6.26 43.17 -6.46
C ALA A 14 6.03 42.22 -7.67
N LEU A 15 6.98 42.15 -8.61
CA LEU A 15 6.81 41.39 -9.87
C LEU A 15 8.04 40.55 -10.25
N LEU A 16 8.87 40.18 -9.27
CA LEU A 16 10.02 39.28 -9.46
C LEU A 16 10.13 38.24 -8.34
N ALA A 17 9.00 37.80 -7.78
CA ALA A 17 8.89 36.64 -6.90
C ALA A 17 7.94 35.56 -7.47
N ALA A 18 7.53 35.69 -8.73
CA ALA A 18 6.95 34.60 -9.49
C ALA A 18 8.08 34.05 -10.37
N HIS A 19 8.51 32.81 -10.13
CA HIS A 19 9.26 31.89 -11.02
C HIS A 19 10.15 30.87 -10.27
N LEU A 20 9.74 30.42 -9.08
CA LEU A 20 10.11 29.10 -8.57
C LEU A 20 8.86 28.46 -7.93
N ILE A 21 7.81 28.28 -8.73
CA ILE A 21 6.79 27.28 -8.43
C ILE A 21 7.43 25.95 -8.79
N GLY A 22 8.18 25.38 -7.85
CA GLY A 22 8.36 23.95 -7.84
C GLY A 22 6.98 23.38 -7.58
N THR A 23 6.35 22.77 -8.59
CA THR A 23 5.23 21.88 -8.36
C THR A 23 5.73 20.79 -7.43
N ALA A 24 5.35 20.86 -6.16
CA ALA A 24 5.44 19.71 -5.28
C ALA A 24 4.59 18.61 -5.95
N GLN A 25 5.21 17.50 -6.33
CA GLN A 25 4.47 16.34 -6.78
C GLN A 25 3.82 15.77 -5.52
N ALA A 26 2.51 16.00 -5.38
CA ALA A 26 1.67 15.32 -4.40
C ALA A 26 1.86 13.80 -4.59
N SER A 27 2.14 13.03 -3.55
CA SER A 27 2.44 11.61 -3.72
C SER A 27 2.04 10.81 -2.49
N SER A 28 1.13 9.86 -2.68
CA SER A 28 0.78 8.82 -1.70
C SER A 28 1.23 7.41 -2.06
N HIS A 29 1.89 7.22 -3.21
CA HIS A 29 2.56 5.97 -3.57
C HIS A 29 3.86 6.23 -4.35
N GLN A 30 4.60 7.25 -3.95
CA GLN A 30 5.77 7.79 -4.66
C GLN A 30 6.71 8.43 -3.61
N ASP A 31 6.90 7.70 -2.51
CA ASP A 31 7.20 8.30 -1.19
C ASP A 31 8.63 8.81 -1.03
N ALA A 32 9.50 8.60 -2.02
CA ALA A 32 10.87 9.07 -2.02
C ALA A 32 11.38 9.44 -3.43
N PRO A 33 12.19 10.51 -3.60
CA PRO A 33 12.61 10.98 -4.91
C PRO A 33 13.23 9.94 -5.84
N LEU A 34 13.99 8.96 -5.30
CA LEU A 34 14.65 7.95 -6.13
C LEU A 34 13.72 6.81 -6.52
N ILE A 35 12.75 6.43 -5.68
CA ILE A 35 11.87 5.29 -6.00
C ILE A 35 10.82 5.62 -7.07
N ILE A 36 10.44 6.89 -7.21
CA ILE A 36 9.55 7.36 -8.29
C ILE A 36 10.09 7.00 -9.68
N ARG A 37 11.42 6.83 -9.80
CA ARG A 37 12.10 6.45 -11.06
C ARG A 37 12.10 4.94 -11.34
N ASP A 38 11.59 4.13 -10.42
CA ASP A 38 11.52 2.67 -10.52
C ASP A 38 10.12 2.18 -10.08
N PRO A 39 9.08 2.43 -10.89
CA PRO A 39 7.69 2.20 -10.48
C PRO A 39 7.42 0.73 -10.13
N SER A 40 8.03 -0.23 -10.84
CA SER A 40 7.84 -1.66 -10.54
C SER A 40 8.41 -2.13 -9.19
N ALA A 41 9.34 -1.36 -8.61
CA ALA A 41 9.85 -1.57 -7.26
C ALA A 41 9.25 -0.58 -6.24
N ASN A 42 8.40 0.35 -6.68
CA ASN A 42 7.79 1.33 -5.81
C ASN A 42 6.63 0.70 -5.06
N THR A 43 6.72 0.69 -3.74
CA THR A 43 5.69 0.15 -2.85
C THR A 43 4.54 1.15 -2.73
N THR A 44 3.30 0.66 -2.78
CA THR A 44 2.12 1.46 -2.48
C THR A 44 1.82 1.30 -1.00
N ASP A 45 1.29 0.14 -0.62
CA ASP A 45 0.74 -0.12 0.70
C ASP A 45 1.08 -1.50 1.23
N VAL A 46 1.11 -1.61 2.56
CA VAL A 46 1.19 -2.90 3.27
C VAL A 46 -0.07 -3.06 4.11
N TYR A 47 -0.62 -4.25 4.10
CA TYR A 47 -1.77 -4.64 4.91
C TYR A 47 -1.38 -5.82 5.79
N ALA A 48 -1.87 -5.84 7.02
CA ALA A 48 -1.66 -6.93 7.94
C ALA A 48 -2.80 -7.00 8.96
N PHE A 49 -3.56 -8.10 8.97
CA PHE A 49 -4.70 -8.24 9.88
C PHE A 49 -5.00 -9.71 10.20
N VAL A 50 -5.69 -9.92 11.33
CA VAL A 50 -6.09 -11.26 11.78
C VAL A 50 -7.35 -11.68 11.05
N GLN A 51 -7.35 -12.92 10.57
CA GLN A 51 -8.54 -13.61 10.13
C GLN A 51 -8.70 -14.97 10.82
N ASN A 52 -9.89 -15.53 10.73
CA ASN A 52 -10.15 -16.92 11.11
C ASN A 52 -11.05 -17.56 10.06
N GLU A 53 -10.49 -18.47 9.28
CA GLU A 53 -11.19 -19.16 8.21
C GLU A 53 -11.07 -20.67 8.42
N ASN A 54 -12.21 -21.36 8.36
CA ASN A 54 -12.29 -22.83 8.53
C ASN A 54 -11.58 -23.34 9.82
N GLY A 55 -11.63 -22.55 10.89
CA GLY A 55 -11.00 -22.88 12.17
C GLY A 55 -9.49 -22.62 12.25
N THR A 56 -8.89 -22.07 11.19
CA THR A 56 -7.47 -21.68 11.16
C THR A 56 -7.33 -20.17 11.37
N LYS A 57 -6.82 -19.78 12.53
CA LYS A 57 -6.42 -18.40 12.81
C LYS A 57 -5.16 -18.07 12.02
N SER A 58 -5.22 -17.01 11.22
CA SER A 58 -4.14 -16.63 10.31
C SER A 58 -3.89 -15.14 10.35
N LEU A 59 -2.64 -14.75 10.09
CA LEU A 59 -2.26 -13.40 9.73
C LEU A 59 -2.36 -13.28 8.21
N VAL A 60 -3.26 -12.43 7.71
CA VAL A 60 -3.27 -12.02 6.31
C VAL A 60 -2.27 -10.89 6.16
N THR A 61 -1.43 -10.97 5.14
CA THR A 61 -0.52 -9.90 4.75
C THR A 61 -0.69 -9.58 3.28
N ALA A 62 -0.50 -8.32 2.90
CA ALA A 62 -0.41 -7.93 1.50
C ALA A 62 0.60 -6.79 1.29
N LEU A 63 1.22 -6.77 0.12
CA LEU A 63 2.08 -5.71 -0.38
C LEU A 63 1.55 -5.27 -1.75
N GLY A 64 1.20 -4.00 -1.88
CA GLY A 64 0.96 -3.34 -3.16
C GLY A 64 2.24 -2.70 -3.71
N VAL A 65 2.39 -2.75 -5.03
CA VAL A 65 3.50 -2.14 -5.78
C VAL A 65 3.00 -1.60 -7.11
N TYR A 66 3.87 -0.87 -7.80
CA TYR A 66 3.60 -0.35 -9.15
C TYR A 66 2.40 0.59 -9.13
N PRO A 67 2.58 1.80 -8.58
CA PRO A 67 1.49 2.74 -8.34
C PRO A 67 0.93 3.35 -9.63
N HIS A 68 -0.32 3.81 -9.58
CA HIS A 68 -1.00 4.56 -10.64
C HIS A 68 -1.04 3.82 -11.99
N GLU A 69 -1.42 2.55 -11.98
CA GLU A 69 -1.53 1.78 -13.21
C GLU A 69 -2.76 2.20 -14.01
N GLU A 70 -2.56 3.12 -14.96
CA GLU A 70 -3.60 3.53 -15.90
C GLU A 70 -4.18 2.32 -16.67
N PRO A 71 -5.45 1.92 -16.44
CA PRO A 71 -6.01 0.71 -17.03
C PRO A 71 -6.04 0.76 -18.58
N GLY A 72 -6.20 1.95 -19.15
CA GLY A 72 -6.28 2.24 -20.58
C GLY A 72 -4.95 2.30 -21.34
N ILE A 73 -3.80 2.08 -20.69
CA ILE A 73 -2.47 2.21 -21.32
C ILE A 73 -2.21 1.17 -22.42
N GLY A 74 -1.26 1.37 -23.33
CA GLY A 74 -0.84 0.36 -24.31
C GLY A 74 0.28 0.88 -25.22
N PRO A 75 0.93 0.03 -26.05
CA PRO A 75 0.71 -1.40 -26.27
C PRO A 75 1.38 -2.32 -25.24
N ASN A 76 2.24 -1.76 -24.38
CA ASN A 76 2.83 -2.48 -23.25
C ASN A 76 2.05 -2.15 -21.97
N LYS A 77 1.82 -3.17 -21.15
CA LYS A 77 1.05 -3.14 -19.92
C LYS A 77 1.98 -3.42 -18.72
N TYR A 78 1.46 -3.11 -17.54
CA TYR A 78 2.13 -3.32 -16.26
C TYR A 78 2.29 -4.81 -15.94
N ASN A 79 3.39 -5.17 -15.31
CA ASN A 79 3.69 -6.53 -14.87
C ASN A 79 4.58 -6.44 -13.63
N PHE A 80 4.59 -7.49 -12.80
CA PHE A 80 5.67 -7.64 -11.83
C PHE A 80 7.01 -7.71 -12.57
N ASP A 81 8.07 -7.11 -12.02
CA ASP A 81 9.38 -7.15 -12.66
C ASP A 81 10.18 -8.33 -12.12
N ASP A 82 10.59 -9.22 -13.04
CA ASP A 82 11.42 -10.40 -12.77
C ASP A 82 12.76 -10.06 -12.07
N ASN A 83 13.18 -8.79 -12.12
CA ASN A 83 14.43 -8.29 -11.54
C ASN A 83 14.24 -7.55 -10.20
N VAL A 84 13.04 -7.55 -9.62
CA VAL A 84 12.81 -7.11 -8.23
C VAL A 84 12.73 -8.33 -7.34
N LEU A 85 13.35 -8.25 -6.16
CA LEU A 85 13.02 -9.12 -5.04
C LEU A 85 11.99 -8.42 -4.17
N TYR A 86 10.76 -8.94 -4.16
CA TYR A 86 9.67 -8.45 -3.32
C TYR A 86 9.62 -9.27 -2.03
N GLN A 87 9.51 -8.62 -0.87
CA GLN A 87 9.53 -9.32 0.42
C GLN A 87 8.49 -8.75 1.39
N ILE A 88 7.74 -9.63 2.03
CA ILE A 88 6.95 -9.32 3.23
C ILE A 88 7.72 -9.88 4.44
N HIS A 89 7.92 -9.06 5.45
CA HIS A 89 8.68 -9.39 6.66
C HIS A 89 7.76 -9.44 7.87
N VAL A 90 7.97 -10.42 8.75
CA VAL A 90 7.24 -10.58 10.00
C VAL A 90 8.25 -10.63 11.15
N ALA A 91 8.11 -9.69 12.09
CA ALA A 91 8.81 -9.61 13.35
C ALA A 91 7.97 -10.26 14.46
N THR A 92 8.59 -11.04 15.33
CA THR A 92 7.93 -11.70 16.48
C THR A 92 8.74 -11.47 17.77
N GLY A 93 8.07 -11.52 18.92
CA GLY A 93 8.73 -11.38 20.22
C GLY A 93 9.61 -10.12 20.33
N ASN A 94 10.87 -10.29 20.75
CA ASN A 94 11.82 -9.18 20.93
C ASN A 94 12.20 -8.49 19.62
N ASP A 95 12.00 -9.13 18.46
CA ASP A 95 12.33 -8.53 17.18
C ASP A 95 11.33 -7.42 16.79
N VAL A 96 10.10 -7.45 17.31
CA VAL A 96 9.10 -6.40 17.08
C VAL A 96 9.61 -5.05 17.60
N ALA A 97 10.05 -5.02 18.86
CA ALA A 97 10.58 -3.80 19.48
C ALA A 97 11.91 -3.35 18.84
N ALA A 98 12.66 -4.30 18.27
CA ALA A 98 13.93 -4.02 17.62
C ALA A 98 13.82 -3.68 16.13
N GLY A 99 12.64 -3.77 15.50
CA GLY A 99 12.49 -3.53 14.07
C GLY A 99 13.08 -4.62 13.17
N ARG A 100 13.32 -5.83 13.70
CA ARG A 100 13.97 -6.94 12.97
C ARG A 100 12.96 -7.89 12.34
N ALA A 101 13.23 -8.36 11.13
CA ALA A 101 12.48 -9.49 10.58
C ALA A 101 12.88 -10.79 11.30
N THR A 102 11.90 -11.51 11.86
CA THR A 102 12.10 -12.88 12.34
C THR A 102 11.98 -13.87 11.17
N VAL A 103 11.00 -13.64 10.30
CA VAL A 103 10.75 -14.44 9.09
C VAL A 103 10.45 -13.49 7.93
N SER A 104 10.94 -13.82 6.74
CA SER A 104 10.63 -13.11 5.50
C SER A 104 10.00 -14.04 4.47
N TYR A 105 9.12 -13.50 3.63
CA TYR A 105 8.46 -14.20 2.55
C TYR A 105 8.81 -13.53 1.23
N GLU A 106 9.65 -14.20 0.44
CA GLU A 106 10.14 -13.71 -0.86
C GLU A 106 9.19 -14.12 -1.98
N PHE A 107 8.74 -13.14 -2.78
CA PHE A 107 8.08 -13.35 -4.06
C PHE A 107 9.09 -13.09 -5.19
N LYS A 108 9.21 -14.06 -6.10
CA LYS A 108 10.05 -13.94 -7.30
C LYS A 108 9.23 -14.32 -8.51
N PHE A 109 9.22 -13.44 -9.50
CA PHE A 109 8.43 -13.57 -10.72
C PHE A 109 9.29 -14.04 -11.89
N ASN A 110 8.64 -14.71 -12.84
CA ASN A 110 9.22 -15.09 -14.12
C ASN A 110 8.18 -14.89 -15.21
N THR A 111 8.55 -14.07 -16.19
CA THR A 111 7.71 -13.67 -17.31
C THR A 111 8.07 -14.44 -18.58
N THR A 112 7.05 -14.95 -19.26
CA THR A 112 7.20 -15.65 -20.54
C THR A 112 6.17 -15.17 -21.54
N PHE A 113 6.49 -15.32 -22.82
CA PHE A 113 5.59 -14.99 -23.93
C PHE A 113 5.31 -16.23 -24.76
N ARG A 114 4.04 -16.48 -25.12
CA ARG A 114 3.67 -17.57 -26.04
C ARG A 114 4.10 -17.29 -27.47
N ASN A 115 4.00 -16.04 -27.89
CA ASN A 115 4.41 -15.56 -29.20
C ASN A 115 5.14 -14.22 -29.05
N GLN A 116 6.41 -14.19 -29.43
CA GLN A 116 7.24 -12.97 -29.47
C GLN A 116 7.25 -12.32 -30.87
N ASN A 117 6.73 -12.98 -31.90
CA ASN A 117 6.64 -12.47 -33.27
C ASN A 117 5.29 -11.75 -33.51
N THR A 118 4.90 -10.88 -32.58
CA THR A 118 3.67 -10.10 -32.63
C THR A 118 3.85 -8.79 -31.85
N ILE A 119 3.05 -7.77 -32.17
CA ILE A 119 2.98 -6.55 -31.36
C ILE A 119 2.13 -6.72 -30.10
N LEU A 120 1.35 -7.79 -30.02
CA LEU A 120 0.38 -8.00 -28.97
C LEU A 120 1.07 -8.55 -27.73
N GLN A 121 1.47 -7.68 -26.80
CA GLN A 121 2.21 -8.09 -25.61
C GLN A 121 1.40 -9.05 -24.72
N SER A 122 0.17 -8.66 -24.34
CA SER A 122 -0.56 -9.36 -23.27
C SER A 122 -1.44 -10.52 -23.75
N TYR A 123 -2.05 -10.42 -24.93
CA TYR A 123 -3.05 -11.38 -25.43
C TYR A 123 -2.96 -11.63 -26.94
N LEU A 124 -3.34 -12.83 -27.40
CA LEU A 124 -3.48 -13.23 -28.81
C LEU A 124 -4.94 -13.38 -29.24
N GLY A 125 -5.87 -13.25 -28.28
CA GLY A 125 -7.31 -13.39 -28.44
C GLY A 125 -8.02 -13.14 -27.10
N VAL A 126 -9.30 -13.52 -27.01
CA VAL A 126 -10.02 -13.47 -25.72
C VAL A 126 -9.53 -14.59 -24.81
N ILE A 127 -9.08 -14.22 -23.61
CA ILE A 127 -8.60 -15.15 -22.60
C ILE A 127 -9.81 -15.72 -21.86
N ASN A 128 -10.06 -17.01 -21.97
CA ASN A 128 -11.17 -17.69 -21.29
C ASN A 128 -10.75 -18.24 -19.92
N ASP A 129 -9.48 -18.65 -19.82
CA ASP A 129 -8.87 -19.24 -18.64
C ASP A 129 -7.44 -18.73 -18.47
N VAL A 130 -7.00 -18.60 -17.22
CA VAL A 130 -5.62 -18.18 -16.91
C VAL A 130 -4.63 -19.16 -17.53
N GLY A 131 -3.70 -18.61 -18.31
CA GLY A 131 -2.68 -19.37 -19.01
C GLY A 131 -3.21 -20.13 -20.23
N ASP A 132 -4.37 -19.79 -20.79
CA ASP A 132 -4.79 -20.39 -22.07
C ASP A 132 -3.91 -19.93 -23.26
N ALA A 133 -4.20 -20.43 -24.46
CA ALA A 133 -3.44 -20.11 -25.67
C ALA A 133 -3.56 -18.64 -26.11
N ASN A 134 -4.59 -17.93 -25.65
CA ASN A 134 -4.84 -16.54 -25.95
C ASN A 134 -4.18 -15.59 -24.95
N GLN A 135 -3.72 -16.05 -23.80
CA GLN A 135 -2.87 -15.26 -22.91
C GLN A 135 -1.42 -15.27 -23.42
N ASN A 136 -0.96 -14.16 -24.01
CA ASN A 136 0.39 -14.10 -24.55
C ASN A 136 1.44 -13.94 -23.46
N LEU A 137 1.26 -12.94 -22.58
CA LEU A 137 2.14 -12.71 -21.44
C LEU A 137 1.67 -13.57 -20.26
N VAL A 138 2.53 -14.46 -19.81
CA VAL A 138 2.28 -15.33 -18.65
C VAL A 138 3.36 -15.08 -17.62
N GLN A 139 2.95 -14.71 -16.40
CA GLN A 139 3.84 -14.64 -15.25
C GLN A 139 3.53 -15.75 -14.26
N THR A 140 4.60 -16.34 -13.75
CA THR A 140 4.55 -17.27 -12.61
C THR A 140 5.38 -16.71 -11.48
N TYR A 141 5.11 -17.15 -10.26
CA TYR A 141 5.90 -16.75 -9.10
C TYR A 141 6.18 -17.90 -8.15
N THR A 142 7.24 -17.75 -7.37
CA THR A 142 7.52 -18.63 -6.22
C THR A 142 7.37 -17.84 -4.92
N VAL A 143 6.89 -18.49 -3.87
CA VAL A 143 6.90 -17.95 -2.50
C VAL A 143 7.91 -18.75 -1.67
N THR A 144 8.96 -18.08 -1.18
CA THR A 144 9.98 -18.70 -0.32
C THR A 144 9.96 -18.08 1.08
N LYS A 145 9.79 -18.90 2.11
CA LYS A 145 9.99 -18.51 3.50
C LYS A 145 11.49 -18.50 3.82
N VAL A 146 11.96 -17.44 4.47
CA VAL A 146 13.32 -17.28 5.00
C VAL A 146 13.20 -17.10 6.52
N ASP A 147 13.72 -18.06 7.28
CA ASP A 147 13.71 -18.00 8.75
C ASP A 147 15.06 -17.48 9.27
N HIS A 148 15.07 -16.22 9.73
CA HIS A 148 16.27 -15.53 10.19
C HIS A 148 16.77 -16.05 11.54
N ARG A 149 15.91 -16.72 12.33
CA ARG A 149 16.32 -17.37 13.59
C ARG A 149 17.23 -18.58 13.34
N HIS A 150 17.16 -19.15 12.13
CA HIS A 150 17.86 -20.37 11.74
C HIS A 150 18.87 -20.13 10.62
N HIS A 151 19.65 -19.04 10.72
CA HIS A 151 20.68 -18.67 9.73
C HIS A 151 20.12 -18.55 8.30
N ASP A 152 19.05 -17.78 8.15
CA ASP A 152 18.35 -17.53 6.88
C ASP A 152 17.91 -18.83 6.19
N HIS A 153 17.45 -19.82 6.95
CA HIS A 153 16.99 -21.09 6.39
C HIS A 153 15.84 -20.85 5.40
N ARG A 154 16.01 -21.27 4.15
CA ARG A 154 15.06 -21.02 3.06
C ARG A 154 14.19 -22.25 2.78
N THR A 155 12.88 -22.08 2.82
CA THR A 155 11.89 -23.12 2.49
C THR A 155 11.00 -22.62 1.36
N LEU A 156 10.98 -23.33 0.22
CA LEU A 156 10.00 -23.07 -0.84
C LEU A 156 8.62 -23.50 -0.33
N LEU A 157 7.71 -22.55 -0.18
CA LEU A 157 6.32 -22.86 0.18
C LEU A 157 5.55 -23.36 -1.03
N GLY A 158 5.72 -22.70 -2.19
CA GLY A 158 5.14 -23.17 -3.43
C GLY A 158 5.24 -22.17 -4.56
N THR A 159 4.42 -22.39 -5.60
CA THR A 159 4.40 -21.60 -6.82
C THR A 159 2.98 -21.16 -7.18
N GLY A 160 2.84 -19.99 -7.79
CA GLY A 160 1.58 -19.54 -8.36
C GLY A 160 1.71 -18.93 -9.75
N THR A 161 0.56 -18.56 -10.30
CA THR A 161 0.43 -17.92 -11.61
C THR A 161 -0.27 -16.59 -11.40
N VAL A 162 0.23 -15.55 -12.06
CA VAL A 162 -0.41 -14.23 -12.06
C VAL A 162 -1.56 -14.27 -13.08
N PRO A 163 -2.78 -13.84 -12.73
CA PRO A 163 -3.86 -13.74 -13.70
C PRO A 163 -3.52 -12.69 -14.77
N PRO A 164 -4.16 -12.71 -15.95
CA PRO A 164 -4.00 -11.61 -16.90
C PRO A 164 -4.51 -10.30 -16.27
N ASN A 165 -3.92 -9.15 -16.61
CA ASN A 165 -4.44 -7.83 -16.21
C ASN A 165 -5.82 -7.58 -16.83
N ASN A 166 -6.61 -6.64 -16.30
CA ASN A 166 -7.89 -6.30 -16.93
C ASN A 166 -7.67 -5.49 -18.23
N GLN A 167 -7.93 -6.15 -19.36
CA GLN A 167 -7.82 -5.63 -20.73
C GLN A 167 -9.18 -5.24 -21.33
N GLY A 168 -10.27 -5.32 -20.56
CA GLY A 168 -11.63 -5.21 -21.09
C GLY A 168 -11.97 -6.43 -21.96
N ILE A 169 -12.09 -6.24 -23.28
CA ILE A 169 -12.58 -7.28 -24.22
C ILE A 169 -11.75 -8.57 -24.17
N ALA A 170 -10.43 -8.46 -24.00
CA ALA A 170 -9.57 -9.66 -23.96
C ALA A 170 -9.66 -10.40 -22.63
N THR A 171 -10.19 -9.79 -21.58
CA THR A 171 -10.35 -10.39 -20.24
C THR A 171 -11.76 -10.12 -19.68
N PRO A 172 -12.81 -10.64 -20.32
CA PRO A 172 -14.18 -10.22 -20.03
C PRO A 172 -14.65 -10.61 -18.62
N PHE A 173 -14.06 -11.64 -18.00
CA PHE A 173 -14.56 -12.17 -16.72
C PHE A 173 -14.30 -11.29 -15.49
N TYR A 174 -13.46 -10.26 -15.60
CA TYR A 174 -13.35 -9.20 -14.58
C TYR A 174 -14.52 -8.22 -14.60
N ASN A 175 -15.29 -8.19 -15.68
CA ASN A 175 -16.22 -7.11 -15.96
C ASN A 175 -17.68 -7.55 -15.79
N GLN A 176 -18.56 -6.60 -15.50
CA GLN A 176 -19.97 -6.87 -15.21
C GLN A 176 -20.63 -7.61 -16.39
N GLY A 177 -21.41 -8.64 -16.08
CA GLY A 177 -22.02 -9.51 -17.09
C GLY A 177 -21.03 -10.38 -17.87
N ASN A 178 -19.77 -10.47 -17.44
CA ASN A 178 -18.68 -11.09 -18.20
C ASN A 178 -18.53 -10.47 -19.59
N ASP A 179 -18.62 -9.14 -19.68
CA ASP A 179 -18.47 -8.37 -20.92
C ASP A 179 -17.43 -7.27 -20.72
N GLY A 180 -16.35 -7.33 -21.49
CA GLY A 180 -15.26 -6.35 -21.44
C GLY A 180 -15.63 -4.93 -21.88
N ASN A 181 -16.85 -4.71 -22.39
CA ASN A 181 -17.42 -3.39 -22.64
C ASN A 181 -18.13 -2.79 -21.42
N ASN A 182 -18.19 -3.49 -20.28
CA ASN A 182 -18.78 -2.98 -19.05
C ASN A 182 -17.69 -2.65 -18.01
N PRO A 183 -18.01 -1.86 -16.97
CA PRO A 183 -17.11 -1.64 -15.83
C PRO A 183 -16.67 -2.95 -15.16
N ALA A 184 -15.63 -2.83 -14.33
CA ALA A 184 -15.19 -3.92 -13.47
C ALA A 184 -16.33 -4.36 -12.52
N LYS A 185 -16.28 -5.61 -12.07
CA LYS A 185 -17.17 -6.11 -11.02
C LYS A 185 -16.76 -5.52 -9.67
N ASP A 186 -17.74 -5.13 -8.87
CA ASP A 186 -17.51 -4.86 -7.45
C ASP A 186 -16.93 -6.09 -6.73
N GLY A 187 -16.21 -5.86 -5.64
CA GLY A 187 -15.76 -6.92 -4.74
C GLY A 187 -16.93 -7.64 -4.08
N VAL A 188 -16.67 -8.88 -3.66
CA VAL A 188 -17.70 -9.85 -3.28
C VAL A 188 -17.57 -10.32 -1.83
N ALA A 189 -18.66 -10.88 -1.30
CA ALA A 189 -18.72 -11.35 0.08
C ALA A 189 -18.22 -12.79 0.27
N THR A 190 -18.26 -13.62 -0.78
CA THR A 190 -17.91 -15.06 -0.70
C THR A 190 -16.97 -15.51 -1.81
N GLU A 191 -16.18 -16.56 -1.57
CA GLU A 191 -15.25 -17.10 -2.56
C GLU A 191 -15.95 -17.58 -3.85
N ALA A 192 -17.19 -18.05 -3.74
CA ALA A 192 -17.97 -18.56 -4.86
C ALA A 192 -18.39 -17.46 -5.85
N GLU A 193 -18.36 -16.20 -5.43
CA GLU A 193 -18.75 -15.03 -6.22
C GLU A 193 -17.55 -14.37 -6.91
N LEU A 194 -16.32 -14.76 -6.55
CA LEU A 194 -15.10 -14.20 -7.14
C LEU A 194 -15.09 -14.37 -8.65
N ASP A 195 -14.46 -13.40 -9.33
CA ASP A 195 -14.24 -13.53 -10.77
C ASP A 195 -13.36 -14.74 -11.11
N ARG A 196 -13.56 -15.27 -12.32
CA ARG A 196 -12.90 -16.49 -12.77
C ARG A 196 -11.37 -16.41 -12.67
N TYR A 197 -10.76 -15.31 -13.08
CA TYR A 197 -9.31 -15.22 -13.14
C TYR A 197 -8.71 -15.19 -11.75
N THR A 198 -9.35 -14.47 -10.82
CA THR A 198 -8.99 -14.47 -9.40
C THR A 198 -9.12 -15.86 -8.78
N THR A 199 -10.27 -16.53 -8.94
CA THR A 199 -10.48 -17.89 -8.42
C THR A 199 -9.43 -18.88 -8.93
N GLN A 200 -9.03 -18.78 -10.20
CA GLN A 200 -8.02 -19.67 -10.79
C GLN A 200 -6.60 -19.43 -10.25
N THR A 201 -6.33 -18.29 -9.62
CA THR A 201 -4.98 -17.83 -9.26
C THR A 201 -4.74 -17.67 -7.77
N ILE A 202 -5.76 -17.83 -6.92
CA ILE A 202 -5.56 -18.13 -5.51
C ILE A 202 -4.93 -19.52 -5.38
N LYS A 203 -3.78 -19.60 -4.70
CA LYS A 203 -3.01 -20.84 -4.55
C LYS A 203 -2.89 -21.26 -3.09
N ASN A 204 -3.34 -22.48 -2.80
CA ASN A 204 -2.95 -23.18 -1.58
C ASN A 204 -1.50 -23.66 -1.75
N LEU A 205 -0.59 -23.15 -0.92
CA LEU A 205 0.83 -23.50 -0.94
C LEU A 205 1.15 -24.70 -0.01
N GLY A 206 0.14 -25.28 0.63
CA GLY A 206 0.32 -26.28 1.68
C GLY A 206 0.63 -25.67 3.03
N GLY A 207 0.55 -26.49 4.09
CA GLY A 207 0.87 -26.05 5.46
C GLY A 207 -0.04 -24.93 6.02
N GLY A 208 -1.20 -24.69 5.41
CA GLY A 208 -2.13 -23.62 5.78
C GLY A 208 -1.85 -22.27 5.09
N TYR A 209 -0.83 -22.18 4.23
CA TYR A 209 -0.52 -20.98 3.47
C TYR A 209 -1.38 -20.85 2.21
N PHE A 210 -1.85 -19.63 1.95
CA PHE A 210 -2.51 -19.27 0.69
C PHE A 210 -1.88 -18.00 0.10
N SER A 211 -1.68 -17.96 -1.21
CA SER A 211 -1.12 -16.79 -1.90
C SER A 211 -1.94 -16.35 -3.09
N PHE A 212 -1.83 -15.06 -3.40
CA PHE A 212 -2.33 -14.43 -4.61
C PHE A 212 -1.30 -13.37 -5.05
N ALA A 213 -1.10 -13.22 -6.36
CA ALA A 213 -0.36 -12.09 -6.91
C ALA A 213 -0.98 -11.68 -8.25
N GLY A 214 -1.31 -10.40 -8.42
CA GLY A 214 -1.91 -9.89 -9.65
C GLY A 214 -2.40 -8.46 -9.55
N GLN A 215 -2.84 -7.92 -10.68
CA GLN A 215 -3.41 -6.57 -10.77
C GLN A 215 -4.73 -6.49 -9.99
N ARG A 216 -4.89 -5.40 -9.26
CA ARG A 216 -6.07 -5.03 -8.49
C ARG A 216 -6.33 -3.54 -8.63
N ASP A 217 -7.54 -3.13 -8.28
CA ASP A 217 -7.85 -1.73 -8.08
C ASP A 217 -7.03 -1.16 -6.92
N ASP A 218 -6.77 0.15 -6.95
CA ASP A 218 -6.01 0.83 -5.92
C ASP A 218 -6.92 1.19 -4.74
N GLY A 219 -7.00 0.27 -3.77
CA GLY A 219 -7.88 0.40 -2.63
C GLY A 219 -7.50 1.48 -1.62
N PHE A 220 -6.43 2.24 -1.80
CA PHE A 220 -6.17 3.43 -1.00
C PHE A 220 -6.94 4.61 -1.60
N TYR A 221 -7.69 5.34 -0.78
CA TYR A 221 -8.47 6.48 -1.23
C TYR A 221 -8.13 7.71 -0.39
N ALA A 222 -7.90 8.84 -1.07
CA ALA A 222 -7.67 10.13 -0.41
C ALA A 222 -7.68 11.31 -1.42
N ASP A 223 -7.94 12.52 -0.92
CA ASP A 223 -7.71 13.77 -1.64
C ASP A 223 -6.24 14.22 -1.52
N ILE A 224 -5.35 13.40 -2.08
CA ILE A 224 -3.90 13.62 -2.09
C ILE A 224 -3.55 14.96 -2.74
N ASN A 225 -4.30 15.36 -3.77
CA ASN A 225 -4.11 16.69 -4.35
C ASN A 225 -4.35 17.80 -3.32
N ALA A 226 -5.49 17.81 -2.62
CA ALA A 226 -5.77 18.86 -1.62
C ALA A 226 -4.77 18.83 -0.46
N ILE A 227 -4.39 17.63 0.01
CA ILE A 227 -3.41 17.46 1.10
C ILE A 227 -2.07 18.08 0.70
N PHE A 228 -1.54 17.82 -0.49
CA PHE A 228 -0.24 18.39 -0.88
C PHE A 228 -0.34 19.73 -1.60
N ASP A 229 -1.55 20.23 -1.89
CA ASP A 229 -1.83 21.62 -2.27
C ASP A 229 -2.15 22.47 -1.03
N LEU A 230 -1.12 22.66 -0.20
CA LEU A 230 -1.14 23.46 1.03
C LEU A 230 -1.99 22.85 2.17
N LEU A 231 -1.95 21.53 2.36
CA LEU A 231 -2.57 20.82 3.49
C LEU A 231 -4.07 21.11 3.65
N GLN A 232 -4.78 21.22 2.53
CA GLN A 232 -6.21 21.50 2.54
C GLN A 232 -7.02 20.23 2.79
N LEU A 233 -8.03 20.36 3.65
CA LEU A 233 -9.06 19.35 3.91
C LEU A 233 -10.34 19.79 3.19
N ARG A 234 -10.37 19.59 1.87
CA ARG A 234 -11.45 20.08 1.00
C ARG A 234 -12.73 19.26 1.20
N SER A 235 -13.90 19.91 1.14
CA SER A 235 -15.21 19.24 1.16
C SER A 235 -16.08 19.71 -0.03
N PRO A 236 -16.56 18.80 -0.91
CA PRO A 236 -16.24 17.37 -0.94
C PRO A 236 -14.78 17.12 -1.34
N GLY A 237 -14.20 16.04 -0.82
CA GLY A 237 -12.91 15.54 -1.27
C GLY A 237 -12.98 14.95 -2.67
N LYS A 238 -11.82 14.68 -3.26
CA LYS A 238 -11.71 13.98 -4.54
C LYS A 238 -10.65 12.90 -4.45
N ASP A 239 -11.07 11.66 -4.61
CA ASP A 239 -10.18 10.52 -4.64
C ASP A 239 -9.16 10.65 -5.78
N SER A 240 -7.88 10.72 -5.41
CA SER A 240 -6.75 10.88 -6.33
C SER A 240 -6.27 9.53 -6.89
N GLN A 241 -6.65 8.42 -6.25
CA GLN A 241 -6.30 7.05 -6.61
C GLN A 241 -7.42 6.36 -7.37
N GLY A 242 -8.66 6.79 -7.14
CA GLY A 242 -9.83 6.27 -7.81
C GLY A 242 -9.62 6.09 -9.31
N GLY A 243 -9.88 4.86 -9.78
CA GLY A 243 -9.74 4.49 -11.17
C GLY A 243 -8.36 4.02 -11.63
N PHE A 244 -7.35 4.06 -10.76
CA PHE A 244 -6.06 3.42 -11.02
C PHE A 244 -6.04 1.97 -10.52
N ASN A 245 -5.15 1.18 -11.10
CA ASN A 245 -4.82 -0.13 -10.57
C ASN A 245 -3.45 -0.10 -9.88
N ILE A 246 -3.15 -1.18 -9.17
CA ILE A 246 -1.84 -1.55 -8.64
C ILE A 246 -1.59 -3.06 -8.85
N HIS A 247 -0.38 -3.52 -8.63
CA HIS A 247 -0.11 -4.95 -8.44
C HIS A 247 -0.03 -5.30 -6.96
N ILE A 248 -0.80 -6.30 -6.51
CA ILE A 248 -0.76 -6.78 -5.12
C ILE A 248 -0.16 -8.18 -5.02
N MET A 249 0.60 -8.41 -3.96
CA MET A 249 1.01 -9.74 -3.50
C MET A 249 0.40 -9.97 -2.12
N ALA A 250 -0.45 -10.98 -1.98
CA ALA A 250 -1.11 -11.32 -0.72
C ALA A 250 -0.70 -12.72 -0.26
N LEU A 251 -0.53 -12.87 1.06
CA LEU A 251 -0.13 -14.13 1.71
C LEU A 251 -0.88 -14.31 3.03
N VAL A 252 -1.56 -15.45 3.16
CA VAL A 252 -2.12 -15.95 4.41
C VAL A 252 -1.08 -16.79 5.12
N ILE A 253 -0.76 -16.44 6.37
CA ILE A 253 0.22 -17.10 7.21
C ILE A 253 -0.50 -17.68 8.43
N PRO A 254 -0.49 -19.01 8.63
CA PRO A 254 -1.06 -19.60 9.84
C PRO A 254 -0.35 -19.07 11.08
N VAL A 255 -1.11 -18.63 12.09
CA VAL A 255 -0.54 -18.05 13.32
C VAL A 255 0.33 -19.06 14.09
N SER A 256 0.06 -20.36 13.92
CA SER A 256 0.91 -21.43 14.48
C SER A 256 2.35 -21.41 13.96
N GLU A 257 2.58 -20.98 12.71
CA GLU A 257 3.93 -20.84 12.13
C GLU A 257 4.70 -19.64 12.72
N LEU A 258 4.00 -18.72 13.37
CA LEU A 258 4.56 -17.52 14.00
C LEU A 258 4.80 -17.72 15.51
N GLY A 259 4.51 -18.89 16.06
CA GLY A 259 4.67 -19.19 17.49
C GLY A 259 3.39 -19.05 18.33
N GLY A 260 2.22 -18.96 17.69
CA GLY A 260 0.92 -18.88 18.37
C GLY A 260 0.36 -17.47 18.47
N ASP A 261 -0.82 -17.33 19.06
CA ASP A 261 -1.64 -16.11 19.00
C ASP A 261 -1.47 -15.19 20.21
N GLN A 262 -0.82 -15.65 21.28
CA GLN A 262 -0.57 -14.86 22.49
C GLN A 262 0.62 -13.91 22.33
N GLN A 263 0.64 -13.13 21.25
CA GLN A 263 1.70 -12.18 20.95
C GLN A 263 1.25 -11.05 20.01
N ILE A 264 2.05 -9.99 20.00
CA ILE A 264 2.01 -8.96 18.95
C ILE A 264 3.09 -9.31 17.93
N VAL A 265 2.77 -9.18 16.65
CA VAL A 265 3.74 -9.26 15.55
C VAL A 265 3.86 -7.92 14.84
N GLY A 266 4.98 -7.68 14.17
CA GLY A 266 5.19 -6.51 13.33
C GLY A 266 5.35 -6.90 11.88
N VAL A 267 4.70 -6.19 10.96
CA VAL A 267 4.78 -6.45 9.52
C VAL A 267 5.28 -5.22 8.78
N TYR A 268 6.23 -5.42 7.87
CA TYR A 268 6.67 -4.42 6.89
C TYR A 268 7.06 -5.15 5.61
N ALA A 269 7.27 -4.40 4.54
CA ALA A 269 7.65 -4.97 3.26
C ALA A 269 8.81 -4.20 2.63
N THR A 270 9.56 -4.87 1.77
CA THR A 270 10.65 -4.28 1.01
C THR A 270 10.65 -4.71 -0.44
N THR A 271 11.25 -3.87 -1.28
CA THR A 271 11.64 -4.20 -2.64
C THR A 271 13.14 -4.01 -2.77
N SER A 272 13.79 -4.94 -3.47
CA SER A 272 15.24 -4.92 -3.66
C SER A 272 15.65 -5.13 -5.11
N ARG A 273 16.77 -4.50 -5.49
CA ARG A 273 17.41 -4.65 -6.80
C ARG A 273 18.78 -5.32 -6.65
N ARG A 274 19.30 -5.89 -7.74
CA ARG A 274 20.70 -6.32 -7.78
C ARG A 274 21.61 -5.10 -7.77
N GLN A 275 22.69 -5.18 -6.98
CA GLN A 275 23.61 -4.07 -6.77
C GLN A 275 24.20 -3.48 -8.07
N MET A 276 24.45 -4.31 -9.08
CA MET A 276 25.03 -3.87 -10.34
C MET A 276 24.13 -4.26 -11.52
N GLN A 277 23.86 -3.28 -12.38
CA GLN A 277 23.18 -3.46 -13.67
C GLN A 277 24.12 -3.00 -14.79
N ILE A 278 24.40 -3.88 -15.74
CA ILE A 278 25.24 -3.59 -16.90
C ILE A 278 24.35 -3.57 -18.14
N LEU A 279 24.14 -2.38 -18.70
CA LEU A 279 23.51 -2.21 -20.01
C LEU A 279 24.53 -2.56 -21.09
N ARG A 280 24.16 -3.43 -22.03
CA ARG A 280 25.03 -3.84 -23.14
C ARG A 280 24.49 -3.30 -24.46
N ASP A 281 25.41 -2.88 -25.32
CA ASP A 281 25.09 -2.54 -26.70
C ASP A 281 24.97 -3.81 -27.54
N GLU A 282 23.72 -4.17 -27.88
CA GLU A 282 23.37 -5.35 -28.67
C GLU A 282 23.94 -5.31 -30.09
N THR A 283 24.37 -4.16 -30.61
CA THR A 283 24.94 -4.07 -31.98
C THR A 283 26.26 -4.82 -32.14
N THR A 284 26.89 -5.23 -31.03
CA THR A 284 28.23 -5.85 -31.02
C THR A 284 28.22 -7.38 -30.80
N ARG A 285 27.08 -8.01 -30.51
CA ARG A 285 26.95 -9.48 -30.40
C ARG A 285 25.58 -10.00 -30.84
N LEU A 286 25.57 -11.17 -31.49
CA LEU A 286 24.37 -11.96 -31.86
C LEU A 286 23.64 -12.56 -30.63
N VAL A 287 23.39 -11.79 -29.57
CA VAL A 287 22.59 -12.26 -28.42
C VAL A 287 21.13 -11.90 -28.69
N ARG A 288 20.27 -12.91 -28.85
CA ARG A 288 18.87 -12.74 -29.26
C ARG A 288 17.93 -12.15 -28.19
N ASN A 289 18.41 -11.84 -26.99
CA ASN A 289 17.60 -11.32 -25.88
C ASN A 289 18.46 -10.38 -24.99
N GLY A 290 18.77 -9.15 -25.42
CA GLY A 290 19.69 -8.27 -24.67
C GLY A 290 19.00 -7.41 -23.60
N GLY A 291 18.42 -8.10 -22.62
CA GLY A 291 18.19 -7.51 -21.31
C GLY A 291 19.51 -7.13 -20.61
N PRO A 292 19.44 -6.30 -19.55
CA PRO A 292 20.62 -5.96 -18.77
C PRO A 292 21.20 -7.18 -18.04
N GLU A 293 22.52 -7.19 -17.83
CA GLU A 293 23.14 -8.17 -16.93
C GLU A 293 23.12 -7.66 -15.49
N LEU A 294 22.68 -8.52 -14.57
CA LEU A 294 22.49 -8.17 -13.16
C LEU A 294 23.43 -8.98 -12.27
N HIS A 295 24.12 -8.30 -11.35
CA HIS A 295 25.16 -8.89 -10.50
C HIS A 295 25.12 -8.36 -9.07
N GLY A 296 25.80 -9.10 -8.16
CA GLY A 296 25.98 -8.70 -6.77
C GLY A 296 24.82 -9.10 -5.84
N PRO A 297 24.89 -8.74 -4.55
CA PRO A 297 23.82 -8.96 -3.59
C PRO A 297 22.56 -8.16 -3.94
N TRP A 298 21.46 -8.52 -3.30
CA TRP A 298 20.26 -7.69 -3.29
C TRP A 298 20.48 -6.46 -2.41
N VAL A 299 19.96 -5.32 -2.85
CA VAL A 299 20.01 -4.04 -2.15
C VAL A 299 18.59 -3.51 -2.09
N GLN A 300 18.11 -3.23 -0.87
CA GLN A 300 16.83 -2.60 -0.63
C GLN A 300 16.77 -1.23 -1.32
N VAL A 301 15.73 -1.01 -2.10
CA VAL A 301 15.49 0.27 -2.80
C VAL A 301 14.23 0.97 -2.29
N ALA A 302 13.26 0.22 -1.77
CA ALA A 302 12.10 0.74 -1.07
C ALA A 302 11.72 -0.16 0.12
N ARG A 303 10.97 0.45 1.03
CA ARG A 303 10.23 -0.26 2.07
C ARG A 303 8.94 0.47 2.40
N GLN A 304 7.98 -0.27 2.92
CA GLN A 304 6.75 0.28 3.46
C GLN A 304 6.39 -0.44 4.76
N GLY A 305 6.00 0.34 5.76
CA GLY A 305 5.52 -0.14 7.07
C GLY A 305 4.11 0.37 7.29
N ASN A 306 3.95 1.28 8.25
CA ASN A 306 2.70 2.00 8.45
C ASN A 306 2.45 2.98 7.29
N PRO A 307 1.18 3.21 6.94
CA PRO A 307 0.79 4.22 5.96
C PRO A 307 1.27 5.62 6.41
N LEU A 308 1.55 6.50 5.44
CA LEU A 308 1.82 7.93 5.66
C LEU A 308 3.10 8.29 6.43
N PHE A 309 3.90 7.33 6.93
CA PHE A 309 5.10 7.67 7.71
C PHE A 309 6.17 8.33 6.84
N ASN A 310 6.64 7.61 5.81
CA ASN A 310 7.63 8.16 4.89
C ASN A 310 7.05 9.33 4.11
N GLU A 311 5.82 9.20 3.62
CA GLU A 311 5.09 10.21 2.86
C GLU A 311 4.91 11.53 3.63
N GLY A 312 4.30 11.48 4.82
CA GLY A 312 3.82 12.65 5.54
C GLY A 312 4.71 13.14 6.67
N LEU A 313 5.58 12.29 7.23
CA LEU A 313 6.38 12.65 8.41
C LEU A 313 7.89 12.77 8.12
N VAL A 314 8.45 11.92 7.26
CA VAL A 314 9.88 11.95 6.95
C VAL A 314 10.18 13.11 5.98
N ALA A 315 11.12 13.97 6.36
CA ALA A 315 11.52 15.09 5.51
C ALA A 315 12.20 14.62 4.21
N ILE A 316 12.09 15.45 3.17
CA ILE A 316 12.63 15.14 1.84
C ILE A 316 14.12 14.75 1.83
N ALA A 317 14.92 15.32 2.73
CA ALA A 317 16.34 15.02 2.85
C ALA A 317 16.63 13.55 3.25
N ASP A 318 15.67 12.90 3.92
CA ASP A 318 15.84 11.56 4.49
C ASP A 318 14.88 10.52 3.89
N LYS A 319 13.92 10.88 3.02
CA LYS A 319 12.97 9.92 2.39
C LYS A 319 13.67 8.76 1.65
N ASP A 320 14.72 9.06 0.88
CA ASP A 320 15.51 8.04 0.19
C ASP A 320 16.33 7.17 1.17
N ARG A 321 16.78 7.76 2.29
CA ARG A 321 17.51 7.04 3.33
C ARG A 321 16.57 6.11 4.11
N TYR A 322 15.38 6.58 4.44
CA TYR A 322 14.30 5.77 5.01
C TYR A 322 14.05 4.55 4.13
N SER A 323 13.84 4.76 2.83
CA SER A 323 13.52 3.71 1.85
C SER A 323 14.60 2.61 1.74
N ARG A 324 15.85 2.92 2.12
CA ARG A 324 17.03 2.05 1.97
C ARG A 324 17.60 1.51 3.29
N THR A 325 16.94 1.78 4.41
CA THR A 325 17.36 1.31 5.74
C THR A 325 16.33 0.35 6.30
N SER A 326 16.79 -0.55 7.18
CA SER A 326 15.91 -1.47 7.92
C SER A 326 15.18 -0.71 9.04
N PRO A 327 13.93 -1.12 9.40
CA PRO A 327 13.23 -0.57 10.56
C PRO A 327 14.02 -0.65 11.87
N GLU A 328 15.04 -1.52 11.95
CA GLU A 328 16.01 -1.56 13.05
C GLU A 328 16.67 -0.23 13.37
N SER A 329 16.87 0.62 12.36
CA SER A 329 17.52 1.91 12.51
C SER A 329 16.52 3.05 12.80
N ASP A 330 15.21 2.79 12.78
CA ASP A 330 14.19 3.85 12.82
C ASP A 330 14.24 4.65 14.11
N ASN A 331 14.53 3.99 15.24
CA ASN A 331 14.60 4.68 16.52
C ASN A 331 15.75 5.69 16.59
N GLU A 332 16.87 5.42 15.90
CA GLU A 332 18.02 6.33 15.83
C GLU A 332 17.82 7.40 14.75
N LEU A 333 17.32 7.00 13.57
CA LEU A 333 17.33 7.83 12.38
C LEU A 333 16.06 8.67 12.21
N PHE A 334 14.89 8.11 12.51
CA PHE A 334 13.60 8.70 12.11
C PHE A 334 12.67 9.02 13.28
N ARG A 335 13.00 8.59 14.50
CA ARG A 335 12.19 8.89 15.71
C ARG A 335 11.88 10.37 15.89
N GLY A 336 12.81 11.26 15.51
CA GLY A 336 12.62 12.70 15.56
C GLY A 336 11.37 13.18 14.80
N TYR A 337 11.12 12.63 13.61
CA TYR A 337 9.96 12.96 12.78
C TYR A 337 8.63 12.59 13.43
N ALA A 338 8.60 11.49 14.20
CA ALA A 338 7.41 11.10 14.94
C ALA A 338 7.24 11.88 16.26
N MET A 339 8.34 12.26 16.92
CA MET A 339 8.31 12.96 18.21
C MET A 339 8.01 14.46 18.07
N THR A 340 8.39 15.07 16.93
CA THR A 340 8.10 16.46 16.58
C THR A 340 7.64 16.51 15.11
N PRO A 341 6.40 16.06 14.81
CA PRO A 341 5.90 16.00 13.44
C PRO A 341 5.76 17.39 12.82
N GLU A 342 6.52 17.68 11.76
CA GLU A 342 6.36 18.92 11.00
C GLU A 342 4.93 19.04 10.46
N LEU A 343 4.35 17.94 9.98
CA LEU A 343 2.96 17.90 9.53
C LEU A 343 1.97 18.34 10.62
N ALA A 344 2.16 17.95 11.88
CA ALA A 344 1.30 18.40 12.98
C ALA A 344 1.43 19.92 13.21
N HIS A 345 2.65 20.46 13.15
CA HIS A 345 2.88 21.90 13.26
C HIS A 345 2.23 22.66 12.09
N LEU A 346 2.39 22.18 10.86
CA LEU A 346 1.83 22.82 9.67
C LEU A 346 0.29 22.79 9.69
N ILE A 347 -0.33 21.65 10.04
CA ILE A 347 -1.79 21.57 10.23
C ILE A 347 -2.23 22.54 11.32
N ASN A 348 -1.55 22.59 12.46
CA ASN A 348 -1.87 23.52 13.54
C ASN A 348 -1.84 24.98 13.06
N VAL A 349 -0.78 25.39 12.37
CA VAL A 349 -0.62 26.79 11.92
C VAL A 349 -1.59 27.15 10.79
N ILE A 350 -1.72 26.29 9.77
CA ILE A 350 -2.48 26.60 8.54
C ILE A 350 -3.98 26.43 8.76
N ILE A 351 -4.40 25.38 9.47
CA ILE A 351 -5.82 25.02 9.62
C ILE A 351 -6.38 25.52 10.94
N PHE A 352 -5.63 25.39 12.04
CA PHE A 352 -6.08 25.73 13.39
C PHE A 352 -5.54 27.07 13.91
N ASN A 353 -4.89 27.88 13.07
CA ASN A 353 -4.35 29.20 13.43
C ASN A 353 -3.44 29.17 14.68
N GLY A 354 -2.70 28.08 14.89
CA GLY A 354 -1.77 27.91 16.01
C GLY A 354 -2.41 27.58 17.36
N GLN A 355 -3.69 27.18 17.39
CA GLN A 355 -4.46 26.98 18.62
C GLN A 355 -4.18 25.65 19.34
N LEU A 356 -3.42 24.73 18.74
CA LEU A 356 -3.14 23.39 19.26
C LEU A 356 -1.63 23.16 19.59
N PRO A 357 -1.01 23.96 20.47
CA PRO A 357 0.43 23.83 20.74
C PRO A 357 0.82 22.49 21.39
N ASP A 358 -0.13 21.79 22.01
CA ASP A 358 0.14 20.50 22.65
C ASP A 358 0.40 19.37 21.64
N VAL A 359 0.06 19.54 20.36
CA VAL A 359 0.25 18.49 19.34
C VAL A 359 1.60 18.53 18.62
N GLU A 360 2.39 19.58 18.82
CA GLU A 360 3.58 19.85 18.00
C GLU A 360 4.83 19.10 18.45
N THR A 361 4.97 18.81 19.74
CA THR A 361 6.22 18.24 20.30
C THR A 361 5.94 17.14 21.32
N GLY A 362 6.96 16.32 21.59
CA GLY A 362 6.91 15.27 22.61
C GLY A 362 5.90 14.17 22.27
N ARG A 363 5.62 13.93 20.99
CA ARG A 363 4.57 13.03 20.47
C ARG A 363 4.93 11.55 20.62
N THR A 364 5.04 11.08 21.87
CA THR A 364 5.30 9.67 22.21
C THR A 364 4.19 8.73 21.74
N ASP A 365 2.96 9.24 21.61
CA ASP A 365 1.82 8.56 21.02
C ASP A 365 2.05 8.27 19.53
N ILE A 366 2.47 9.27 18.75
CA ILE A 366 2.79 9.11 17.32
C ILE A 366 4.03 8.24 17.14
N ALA A 367 5.07 8.44 17.95
CA ALA A 367 6.26 7.58 17.93
C ALA A 367 5.93 6.12 18.30
N GLY A 368 4.94 5.87 19.17
CA GLY A 368 4.50 4.52 19.52
C GLY A 368 3.85 3.78 18.34
N ILE A 369 3.17 4.51 17.46
CA ILE A 369 2.58 3.97 16.22
C ILE A 369 3.70 3.66 15.22
N PHE A 370 4.53 4.66 14.90
CA PHE A 370 5.41 4.63 13.74
C PHE A 370 6.84 4.13 13.98
N ILE A 371 7.30 3.96 15.22
CA ILE A 371 8.71 3.63 15.51
C ILE A 371 8.84 2.34 16.36
N PRO A 372 9.52 1.28 15.88
CA PRO A 372 9.97 1.11 14.49
C PRO A 372 8.77 1.03 13.54
N ASP A 373 9.01 1.29 12.26
CA ASP A 373 7.94 1.38 11.28
C ASP A 373 7.47 0.00 10.81
N LEU A 374 6.63 -0.59 11.65
CA LEU A 374 5.98 -1.88 11.49
C LEU A 374 4.48 -1.71 11.70
N ILE A 375 3.66 -2.35 10.87
CA ILE A 375 2.25 -2.58 11.18
C ILE A 375 2.19 -3.59 12.31
N LYS A 376 1.81 -3.14 13.51
CA LYS A 376 1.74 -3.98 14.71
C LYS A 376 0.38 -4.64 14.77
N VAL A 377 0.35 -5.97 14.84
CA VAL A 377 -0.89 -6.77 14.90
C VAL A 377 -0.91 -7.56 16.18
N ASP A 378 -1.92 -7.33 17.02
CA ASP A 378 -2.21 -8.20 18.15
C ASP A 378 -2.87 -9.49 17.65
N LEU A 379 -2.14 -10.60 17.66
CA LEU A 379 -2.67 -11.87 17.17
C LEU A 379 -3.68 -12.49 18.13
N SER A 380 -3.85 -11.98 19.35
CA SER A 380 -4.73 -12.56 20.37
C SER A 380 -6.19 -12.15 20.20
N THR A 381 -6.47 -11.11 19.41
CA THR A 381 -7.85 -10.66 19.15
C THR A 381 -8.63 -11.64 18.31
N ASP A 382 -9.95 -11.45 18.28
CA ASP A 382 -10.80 -11.96 17.22
C ASP A 382 -10.43 -11.37 15.85
N PRO A 383 -10.90 -11.96 14.73
CA PRO A 383 -10.74 -11.39 13.39
C PRO A 383 -11.22 -9.93 13.31
N CYS A 384 -10.54 -9.12 12.49
CA CYS A 384 -11.01 -7.77 12.22
C CYS A 384 -12.31 -7.81 11.40
N ARG A 385 -13.13 -6.76 11.56
CA ARG A 385 -14.32 -6.53 10.71
C ARG A 385 -13.85 -6.06 9.34
N LEU A 386 -14.47 -6.50 8.24
CA LEU A 386 -14.04 -6.19 6.89
C LEU A 386 -14.93 -5.14 6.22
N ALA A 387 -14.30 -4.27 5.44
CA ALA A 387 -14.99 -3.39 4.50
C ALA A 387 -15.51 -4.20 3.29
N GLY A 388 -16.65 -3.77 2.75
CA GLY A 388 -17.15 -4.20 1.45
C GLY A 388 -17.40 -2.97 0.59
N ASN A 389 -18.66 -2.53 0.53
CA ASN A 389 -19.12 -1.43 -0.30
C ASN A 389 -19.31 -0.12 0.49
N GLY A 390 -18.29 0.23 1.29
CA GLY A 390 -18.19 1.41 2.17
C GLY A 390 -19.36 2.38 2.11
N THR A 391 -20.28 2.31 3.08
CA THR A 391 -21.45 3.21 3.26
C THR A 391 -22.44 3.37 2.09
N GLN A 392 -22.18 2.80 0.90
CA GLN A 392 -23.11 2.81 -0.24
C GLN A 392 -24.07 1.62 -0.15
N GLN A 393 -25.32 1.83 -0.58
CA GLN A 393 -26.28 0.72 -0.70
C GLN A 393 -25.85 -0.19 -1.86
N GLY A 394 -25.24 -1.33 -1.55
CA GLY A 394 -24.90 -2.34 -2.56
C GLY A 394 -24.87 -3.77 -2.02
N PRO A 395 -24.58 -4.76 -2.88
CA PRO A 395 -24.76 -6.18 -2.56
C PRO A 395 -23.72 -6.74 -1.57
N ASN A 396 -22.64 -6.01 -1.30
CA ASN A 396 -21.57 -6.42 -0.41
C ASN A 396 -21.37 -5.41 0.75
N PRO A 397 -22.27 -5.35 1.74
CA PRO A 397 -22.15 -4.38 2.84
C PRO A 397 -20.95 -4.68 3.75
N ASP A 398 -20.45 -3.63 4.40
CA ASP A 398 -19.44 -3.74 5.47
C ASP A 398 -19.91 -4.68 6.57
N ASP A 399 -18.97 -5.31 7.27
CA ASP A 399 -19.29 -6.14 8.41
C ASP A 399 -19.95 -5.33 9.55
N PRO A 400 -20.91 -5.90 10.29
CA PRO A 400 -21.56 -5.18 11.39
C PRO A 400 -20.57 -4.62 12.42
N GLY A 401 -20.60 -3.30 12.60
CA GLY A 401 -19.71 -2.57 13.50
C GLY A 401 -18.36 -2.20 12.90
N PHE A 402 -18.13 -2.47 11.61
CA PHE A 402 -16.99 -1.92 10.90
C PHE A 402 -17.05 -0.39 10.90
N SER A 403 -15.89 0.25 11.06
CA SER A 403 -15.72 1.67 10.80
C SER A 403 -14.40 1.91 10.09
N ARG A 404 -14.45 2.70 9.00
CA ARG A 404 -13.26 3.18 8.27
C ARG A 404 -12.30 3.95 9.18
N LEU A 405 -12.83 4.56 10.25
CA LEU A 405 -12.08 5.35 11.23
C LEU A 405 -11.48 4.50 12.37
N GLY A 406 -11.66 3.18 12.34
CA GLY A 406 -11.22 2.28 13.41
C GLY A 406 -11.73 2.73 14.77
N ILE A 407 -10.81 2.90 15.73
CA ILE A 407 -11.15 3.30 17.10
C ILE A 407 -11.86 4.66 17.19
N PHE A 408 -11.62 5.58 16.25
CA PHE A 408 -12.29 6.89 16.27
C PHE A 408 -13.76 6.81 15.82
N GLY A 409 -14.16 5.71 15.20
CA GLY A 409 -15.55 5.42 14.86
C GLY A 409 -16.12 4.24 15.65
N ASP A 410 -15.63 4.03 16.88
CA ASP A 410 -16.06 2.98 17.81
C ASP A 410 -15.84 1.52 17.35
N ASP A 411 -15.07 1.30 16.28
CA ASP A 411 -14.66 -0.04 15.86
C ASP A 411 -13.45 -0.52 16.68
N THR A 412 -13.75 -1.41 17.64
CA THR A 412 -12.79 -1.92 18.62
C THR A 412 -12.79 -3.44 18.71
N LEU A 413 -11.66 -3.98 19.16
CA LEU A 413 -11.45 -5.40 19.46
C LEU A 413 -10.98 -5.57 20.91
N ILE A 414 -11.02 -6.81 21.40
CA ILE A 414 -10.55 -7.17 22.75
C ILE A 414 -9.27 -7.99 22.64
N SER A 415 -8.15 -7.38 23.05
CA SER A 415 -6.89 -8.05 23.27
C SER A 415 -6.95 -8.96 24.50
N GLN A 416 -6.32 -10.12 24.41
CA GLN A 416 -6.12 -11.03 25.55
C GLN A 416 -4.77 -10.83 26.24
N ILE A 417 -3.87 -10.01 25.66
CA ILE A 417 -2.48 -9.85 26.12
C ILE A 417 -2.12 -8.40 26.43
N GLN A 418 -2.92 -7.43 26.01
CA GLN A 418 -2.70 -6.00 26.26
C GLN A 418 -3.79 -5.43 27.18
N PRO A 419 -3.46 -4.43 28.02
CA PRO A 419 -4.47 -3.70 28.77
C PRO A 419 -5.34 -2.79 27.89
N GLY A 420 -4.83 -2.37 26.73
CA GLY A 420 -5.51 -1.46 25.79
C GLY A 420 -5.91 -0.13 26.43
N PHE A 421 -7.02 0.45 25.98
CA PHE A 421 -7.70 1.60 26.60
C PHE A 421 -8.52 1.19 27.85
N GLY A 422 -8.17 0.08 28.48
CA GLY A 422 -8.90 -0.56 29.57
C GLY A 422 -9.65 -1.81 29.11
N ASN A 423 -9.69 -2.85 29.94
CA ASN A 423 -10.35 -4.14 29.65
C ASN A 423 -9.91 -4.81 28.33
N GLY A 424 -8.68 -4.53 27.87
CA GLY A 424 -8.17 -5.08 26.61
C GLY A 424 -8.71 -4.41 25.35
N VAL A 425 -9.48 -3.32 25.47
CA VAL A 425 -10.03 -2.62 24.31
C VAL A 425 -8.91 -1.98 23.48
N ILE A 426 -8.77 -2.41 22.23
CA ILE A 426 -7.80 -1.88 21.26
C ILE A 426 -8.51 -1.56 19.92
N PRO A 427 -7.87 -0.82 19.00
CA PRO A 427 -8.46 -0.53 17.68
C PRO A 427 -8.86 -1.81 16.91
N GLY A 428 -9.97 -1.75 16.18
CA GLY A 428 -10.43 -2.84 15.31
C GLY A 428 -9.80 -2.90 13.92
N GLY A 429 -9.14 -1.81 13.53
CA GLY A 429 -8.28 -1.69 12.35
C GLY A 429 -7.02 -0.91 12.71
N TRP A 430 -6.45 -0.15 11.77
CA TRP A 430 -5.24 0.64 12.02
C TRP A 430 -5.39 1.57 13.24
N PRO A 431 -4.40 1.60 14.17
CA PRO A 431 -3.06 1.00 14.12
C PRO A 431 -2.90 -0.41 14.76
N ASN A 432 -3.97 -1.17 15.02
CA ASN A 432 -3.88 -2.59 15.35
C ASN A 432 -4.08 -3.43 14.07
N GLY A 433 -2.99 -3.66 13.37
CA GLY A 433 -3.03 -4.09 11.98
C GLY A 433 -3.35 -2.95 11.03
N ARG A 434 -3.61 -3.31 9.78
CA ARG A 434 -4.21 -2.46 8.75
C ARG A 434 -4.96 -3.38 7.82
N ARG A 435 -6.26 -3.15 7.69
CA ARG A 435 -7.17 -3.89 6.80
C ARG A 435 -7.56 -2.98 5.62
N PHE A 436 -8.06 -3.61 4.56
CA PHE A 436 -8.64 -2.88 3.44
C PHE A 436 -9.86 -2.08 3.93
N GLY A 437 -10.00 -0.84 3.45
CA GLY A 437 -11.03 0.11 3.87
C GLY A 437 -10.75 0.88 5.16
N ASP A 438 -9.60 0.71 5.82
CA ASP A 438 -9.18 1.66 6.87
C ASP A 438 -8.83 3.00 6.21
N ASP A 439 -9.47 4.08 6.67
CA ASP A 439 -9.21 5.44 6.23
C ASP A 439 -7.99 6.01 6.96
N VAL A 440 -6.83 5.61 6.49
CA VAL A 440 -5.56 5.89 7.16
C VAL A 440 -5.24 7.39 7.18
N VAL A 441 -5.73 8.17 6.21
CA VAL A 441 -5.56 9.63 6.17
C VAL A 441 -6.39 10.28 7.26
N ASP A 442 -7.68 10.00 7.36
CA ASP A 442 -8.54 10.57 8.39
C ASP A 442 -8.10 10.13 9.79
N ILE A 443 -7.72 8.86 9.95
CA ILE A 443 -7.22 8.36 11.24
C ILE A 443 -5.92 9.09 11.61
N ALA A 444 -4.97 9.23 10.67
CA ALA A 444 -3.68 9.87 10.95
C ALA A 444 -3.83 11.37 11.24
N VAL A 445 -4.62 12.10 10.44
CA VAL A 445 -4.92 13.52 10.68
C VAL A 445 -5.58 13.69 12.04
N THR A 446 -6.62 12.89 12.35
CA THR A 446 -7.30 12.91 13.64
C THR A 446 -6.33 12.63 14.79
N ALA A 447 -5.43 11.65 14.66
CA ALA A 447 -4.41 11.36 15.66
C ALA A 447 -3.40 12.52 15.80
N LEU A 448 -2.96 13.13 14.70
CA LEU A 448 -1.99 14.22 14.70
C LEU A 448 -2.54 15.48 15.39
N ILE A 449 -3.83 15.78 15.27
CA ILE A 449 -4.44 16.95 15.94
C ILE A 449 -5.01 16.64 17.33
N SER A 450 -5.02 15.37 17.73
CA SER A 450 -5.44 14.92 19.05
C SER A 450 -4.26 14.82 20.03
N ASN A 451 -4.56 14.76 21.33
CA ASN A 451 -3.58 14.46 22.37
C ASN A 451 -3.90 13.11 23.03
N LEU A 452 -3.24 12.06 22.55
CA LEU A 452 -3.49 10.68 22.99
C LEU A 452 -2.66 10.26 24.22
N ARG A 453 -1.86 11.19 24.77
CA ARG A 453 -0.94 10.92 25.89
C ARG A 453 -1.56 11.17 27.26
N VAL A 454 -2.78 11.70 27.30
CA VAL A 454 -3.52 12.02 28.52
C VAL A 454 -4.67 11.05 28.73
N ASN A 455 -5.16 10.96 29.97
CA ASN A 455 -6.27 10.08 30.33
C ASN A 455 -7.39 10.90 31.02
N PRO A 456 -8.60 11.01 30.42
CA PRO A 456 -8.96 10.47 29.10
C PRO A 456 -8.23 11.21 27.96
N PRO A 457 -8.02 10.56 26.79
CA PRO A 457 -7.47 11.21 25.61
C PRO A 457 -8.29 12.43 25.19
N ILE A 458 -7.62 13.44 24.61
CA ILE A 458 -8.31 14.59 23.98
C ILE A 458 -8.40 14.29 22.49
N ILE A 459 -9.58 13.90 22.02
CA ILE A 459 -9.84 13.61 20.61
C ILE A 459 -10.40 14.85 19.93
N ARG A 460 -9.78 15.29 18.84
CA ARG A 460 -10.17 16.48 18.06
C ARG A 460 -10.58 16.07 16.65
N GLY A 461 -11.56 15.18 16.51
CA GLY A 461 -12.01 14.67 15.21
C GLY A 461 -13.40 14.02 15.24
N PRO A 462 -13.79 13.32 14.16
CA PRO A 462 -12.97 13.02 12.98
C PRO A 462 -12.61 14.27 12.17
N ALA A 463 -11.38 14.32 11.70
CA ALA A 463 -10.89 15.32 10.75
C ALA A 463 -10.23 14.58 9.59
N GLY A 464 -10.49 15.06 8.38
CA GLY A 464 -10.25 14.25 7.21
C GLY A 464 -10.34 15.00 5.90
N ASP A 465 -10.02 14.32 4.82
CA ASP A 465 -10.01 14.88 3.47
C ASP A 465 -11.37 14.77 2.75
N ASN A 466 -12.37 14.19 3.42
CA ASN A 466 -13.74 13.98 2.94
C ASN A 466 -13.82 13.04 1.72
N VAL A 467 -12.87 12.11 1.60
CA VAL A 467 -12.96 10.91 0.76
C VAL A 467 -13.16 9.72 1.67
N ASP A 468 -14.40 9.26 1.78
CA ASP A 468 -14.80 8.33 2.86
C ASP A 468 -14.84 6.85 2.42
N PHE A 469 -14.58 6.57 1.14
CA PHE A 469 -14.67 5.25 0.57
C PHE A 469 -13.86 5.16 -0.75
N ASN A 470 -13.46 3.93 -1.07
CA ASN A 470 -12.88 3.58 -2.37
C ASN A 470 -13.92 3.61 -3.49
N ASP A 471 -13.51 3.85 -4.73
CA ASP A 471 -14.41 3.90 -5.88
C ASP A 471 -14.95 2.52 -6.30
N VAL A 472 -14.29 1.43 -5.90
CA VAL A 472 -14.76 0.04 -6.07
C VAL A 472 -14.88 -0.66 -4.71
N ALA A 473 -15.96 -1.43 -4.52
CA ALA A 473 -16.15 -2.21 -3.30
C ALA A 473 -15.07 -3.30 -3.12
N TYR A 474 -14.59 -3.48 -1.89
CA TYR A 474 -13.60 -4.50 -1.54
C TYR A 474 -14.17 -5.91 -1.54
N ASN A 475 -13.31 -6.91 -1.69
CA ASN A 475 -13.66 -8.30 -1.40
C ASN A 475 -13.62 -8.55 0.11
N LYS A 476 -14.58 -9.29 0.66
CA LYS A 476 -14.54 -9.78 2.05
C LYS A 476 -13.91 -11.16 2.19
N VAL A 477 -13.38 -11.68 1.08
CA VAL A 477 -12.65 -12.94 0.97
C VAL A 477 -11.31 -12.70 0.28
N PHE A 478 -10.35 -13.57 0.52
CA PHE A 478 -9.02 -13.48 -0.06
C PHE A 478 -9.08 -13.34 -1.60
N PRO A 479 -8.37 -12.37 -2.23
CA PRO A 479 -7.28 -11.54 -1.68
C PRO A 479 -7.68 -10.19 -1.08
N TYR A 480 -8.97 -9.97 -0.79
CA TYR A 480 -9.57 -8.79 -0.16
C TYR A 480 -9.56 -7.49 -0.97
N GLU A 481 -8.52 -7.23 -1.74
CA GLU A 481 -8.47 -6.04 -2.60
C GLU A 481 -9.48 -6.13 -3.77
N SER A 482 -10.01 -5.00 -4.18
CA SER A 482 -11.02 -4.81 -5.23
C SER A 482 -10.59 -5.34 -6.62
N THR A 483 -11.58 -5.74 -7.42
CA THR A 483 -11.35 -6.22 -8.80
C THR A 483 -10.67 -5.13 -9.64
N PRO A 484 -9.66 -5.44 -10.49
CA PRO A 484 -8.96 -4.42 -11.26
C PRO A 484 -9.88 -3.68 -12.24
N GLN A 485 -9.70 -2.36 -12.31
CA GLN A 485 -10.39 -1.41 -13.16
C GLN A 485 -10.27 -1.74 -14.65
N ASN A 486 -11.30 -1.39 -15.43
CA ASN A 486 -11.35 -1.58 -16.87
C ASN A 486 -11.12 -0.25 -17.62
N GLY A 487 -10.02 -0.16 -18.37
CA GLY A 487 -9.65 1.06 -19.10
C GLY A 487 -10.56 1.46 -20.27
N ARG A 488 -11.54 0.63 -20.66
CA ARG A 488 -12.33 0.87 -21.89
C ARG A 488 -13.39 1.95 -21.74
N ASN A 489 -14.02 2.04 -20.56
CA ASN A 489 -14.97 3.10 -20.22
C ASN A 489 -14.52 3.87 -18.98
N HIS A 490 -13.21 3.83 -18.72
CA HIS A 490 -12.63 4.50 -17.57
C HIS A 490 -12.67 6.02 -17.76
N SER A 491 -13.05 6.72 -16.70
CA SER A 491 -12.87 8.16 -16.58
C SER A 491 -12.25 8.41 -15.21
N HIS A 492 -11.13 9.14 -15.17
CA HIS A 492 -10.63 9.62 -13.90
C HIS A 492 -11.70 10.49 -13.23
N PRO A 493 -12.03 10.25 -11.95
CA PRO A 493 -12.91 11.12 -11.18
C PRO A 493 -12.37 12.56 -11.17
#